data_AF-A0A497STH4-F1
#
_entry.id   AF-A0A497STH4-F1
#
_cell.length_a   1.000
_cell.length_b   1.000
_cell.length_c   1.000
_cell.angle_alpha   90.00
_cell.angle_beta   90.00
_cell.angle_gamma   90.00
#
_symmetry.space_group_name_H-M   'P 1'
#
loop_
_entity.id
_entity.type
_entity.pdbx_description
1 polymer ?
#
loop_
_entity_poly.entity_id
_entity_poly.type
_entity_poly.pdbx_seq_one_letter_code
_entity_poly.pdbx_strand_id
1 'polypeptide(L)'
;MTTKEIVYTIPLRKAKKKERNKRANAAIKIVREFLQRHMKVDKVKIDNKINEFIWERGMHKIPSKVKVKAIKNENIADTTLFED
;
A
#
# COMPACT_ATOMS: atom_id res chain seq x y z
N MET A 1 17.37 1.15 -19.19
CA MET A 1 16.55 0.71 -18.05
C MET A 1 15.53 1.80 -17.75
N THR A 2 14.26 1.56 -18.05
CA THR A 2 13.22 2.60 -17.88
C THR A 2 12.64 2.51 -16.48
N THR A 3 13.16 3.33 -15.57
CA THR A 3 12.63 3.47 -14.21
C THR A 3 11.30 4.22 -14.28
N LYS A 4 10.19 3.50 -14.12
CA LYS A 4 8.86 4.13 -14.12
C LYS A 4 8.44 4.44 -12.69
N GLU A 5 8.45 5.72 -12.36
CA GLU A 5 7.93 6.23 -11.09
C GLU A 5 6.46 6.63 -11.26
N ILE A 6 5.59 6.10 -10.41
CA ILE A 6 4.17 6.47 -10.40
C ILE A 6 3.75 6.70 -8.95
N VAL A 7 3.03 7.80 -8.71
CA VAL A 7 2.36 8.06 -7.44
C VAL A 7 0.93 7.54 -7.54
N TYR A 8 0.56 6.63 -6.64
CA TYR A 8 -0.79 6.09 -6.53
C TYR A 8 -1.45 6.56 -5.24
N THR A 9 -2.73 6.90 -5.32
CA THR A 9 -3.59 7.06 -4.15
C THR A 9 -4.44 5.81 -4.00
N ILE A 10 -4.14 4.99 -2.98
CA ILE A 10 -4.81 3.70 -2.76
C ILE A 10 -5.96 3.88 -1.77
N PRO A 11 -7.21 3.61 -2.17
CA PRO A 11 -8.35 3.67 -1.26
C PRO A 11 -8.43 2.42 -0.37
N LEU A 12 -8.39 2.60 0.96
CA LEU A 12 -8.49 1.51 1.95
C LEU A 12 -9.92 1.26 2.43
N ARG A 13 -10.93 1.84 1.79
CA ARG A 13 -12.35 1.68 2.17
C ARG A 13 -12.78 0.20 2.26
N LYS A 14 -12.20 -0.66 1.42
CA LYS A 14 -12.44 -2.11 1.45
C LYS A 14 -11.97 -2.76 2.77
N ALA A 15 -10.89 -2.27 3.38
CA ALA A 15 -10.39 -2.77 4.66
C ALA A 15 -11.39 -2.52 5.80
N LYS A 16 -12.12 -1.40 5.76
CA LYS A 16 -13.11 -1.05 6.79
C LYS A 16 -14.32 -1.99 6.84
N LYS A 17 -14.58 -2.75 5.76
CA LYS A 17 -15.63 -3.78 5.73
C LYS A 17 -15.29 -5.02 6.57
N LYS A 18 -14.01 -5.24 6.88
CA LYS A 18 -13.59 -6.34 7.75
C LYS A 18 -13.84 -5.99 9.22
N GLU A 19 -13.89 -7.03 10.05
CA GLU A 19 -13.92 -6.93 11.51
C GLU A 19 -12.88 -5.94 12.01
N ARG A 20 -13.23 -5.16 13.04
CA ARG A 20 -12.39 -4.08 13.57
C ARG A 20 -10.95 -4.51 13.87
N ASN A 21 -10.75 -5.74 14.33
CA ASN A 21 -9.44 -6.28 14.73
C ASN A 21 -8.58 -6.63 13.51
N LYS A 22 -9.18 -6.97 12.37
CA LYS A 22 -8.46 -7.46 11.19
C LYS A 22 -8.19 -6.36 10.16
N ARG A 23 -8.61 -5.13 10.43
CA ARG A 23 -8.62 -4.08 9.41
C ARG A 23 -7.19 -3.73 8.97
N ALA A 24 -6.23 -3.59 9.90
CA ALA A 24 -4.87 -3.12 9.55
C ALA A 24 -4.16 -4.13 8.65
N ASN A 25 -4.25 -5.41 9.03
CA ASN A 25 -3.79 -6.52 8.20
C ASN A 25 -4.48 -6.55 6.83
N ALA A 26 -5.78 -6.30 6.78
CA ALA A 26 -6.52 -6.23 5.52
C ALA A 26 -6.09 -5.03 4.65
N ALA A 27 -5.76 -3.88 5.25
CA ALA A 27 -5.28 -2.71 4.53
C ALA A 27 -3.97 -2.98 3.81
N ILE A 28 -2.99 -3.59 4.48
CA ILE A 28 -1.71 -3.97 3.89
C ILE A 28 -1.91 -4.94 2.73
N LYS A 29 -2.81 -5.93 2.89
CA LYS A 29 -3.14 -6.87 1.82
C LYS A 29 -3.74 -6.16 0.61
N ILE A 30 -4.65 -5.20 0.83
CA ILE A 30 -5.26 -4.41 -0.24
C ILE A 30 -4.23 -3.55 -0.97
N VAL A 31 -3.27 -2.94 -0.25
CA VAL A 31 -2.17 -2.18 -0.86
C VAL A 31 -1.35 -3.09 -1.78
N ARG A 32 -0.99 -4.28 -1.30
CA ARG A 32 -0.24 -5.27 -2.09
C ARG A 32 -0.99 -5.67 -3.36
N GLU A 33 -2.25 -6.07 -3.23
CA GLU A 33 -3.09 -6.48 -4.35
C GLU A 33 -3.29 -5.34 -5.36
N PHE A 34 -3.45 -4.10 -4.88
CA PHE A 34 -3.60 -2.93 -5.73
C PHE A 34 -2.36 -2.71 -6.60
N LEU A 35 -1.17 -2.76 -6.00
CA LEU A 35 0.10 -2.56 -6.69
C LEU A 35 0.40 -3.70 -7.66
N GLN A 36 0.17 -4.96 -7.27
CA GLN A 36 0.32 -6.11 -8.17
C GLN A 36 -0.55 -5.97 -9.43
N ARG A 37 -1.83 -5.59 -9.25
CA ARG A 37 -2.78 -5.44 -10.36
C ARG A 37 -2.42 -4.30 -11.32
N HIS A 38 -2.01 -3.14 -10.78
CA HIS A 38 -1.78 -1.95 -11.61
C HIS A 38 -0.37 -1.89 -12.21
N MET A 39 0.65 -2.39 -11.51
CA MET A 39 2.02 -2.41 -12.01
C MET A 39 2.36 -3.68 -12.80
N LYS A 40 1.50 -4.71 -12.75
CA LYS A 40 1.74 -6.04 -13.33
C LYS A 40 3.11 -6.56 -12.89
N VAL A 41 3.25 -6.74 -11.58
CA VAL A 41 4.46 -7.23 -10.91
C VAL A 41 4.11 -8.42 -10.04
N ASP A 42 5.00 -9.40 -9.97
CA ASP A 42 4.79 -10.61 -9.17
C ASP A 42 5.07 -10.33 -7.68
N LYS A 43 6.15 -9.57 -7.40
CA LYS A 43 6.59 -9.26 -6.04
C LYS A 43 6.48 -7.77 -5.76
N VAL A 44 5.86 -7.43 -4.63
CA VAL A 44 5.76 -6.06 -4.12
C VAL A 44 6.49 -6.00 -2.78
N LYS A 45 7.53 -5.18 -2.71
CA LYS A 45 8.22 -4.83 -1.48
C LYS A 45 7.60 -3.55 -0.94
N ILE A 46 6.99 -3.67 0.24
CA ILE A 46 6.36 -2.55 0.94
C ILE A 46 7.35 -2.06 1.98
N ASP A 47 7.68 -0.77 1.94
CA ASP A 47 8.52 -0.15 2.95
C ASP A 47 7.81 -0.09 4.32
N ASN A 48 8.58 -0.15 5.39
CA ASN A 48 8.07 -0.14 6.77
C ASN A 48 7.30 1.14 7.08
N LYS A 49 7.66 2.28 6.47
CA LYS A 49 6.94 3.56 6.64
C LYS A 49 5.45 3.45 6.28
N ILE A 50 5.10 2.69 5.24
CA ILE A 50 3.70 2.50 4.85
C ILE A 50 2.97 1.67 5.91
N ASN A 51 3.66 0.67 6.46
CA ASN A 51 3.11 -0.12 7.55
C ASN A 51 2.87 0.76 8.77
N GLU A 52 3.88 1.50 9.23
CA GLU A 52 3.77 2.42 10.37
C GLU A 52 2.62 3.43 10.18
N PHE A 53 2.49 4.04 9.00
CA PHE A 53 1.38 4.94 8.69
C PHE A 53 0.00 4.27 8.79
N ILE A 54 -0.12 3.01 8.34
CA ILE A 54 -1.37 2.25 8.47
C ILE A 54 -1.68 1.94 9.93
N TRP A 55 -0.66 1.69 10.75
CA TRP A 55 -0.77 1.30 12.16
C TRP A 55 -0.73 2.47 13.15
N GLU A 56 -0.46 3.70 12.71
CA GLU A 56 -0.31 4.91 13.54
C GLU A 56 -1.49 5.12 14.51
N ARG A 57 -2.71 4.86 14.05
CA ARG A 57 -3.96 5.02 14.82
C ARG A 57 -4.46 3.72 15.45
N GLY A 58 -3.62 2.69 15.48
CA GLY A 58 -3.93 1.33 15.92
C GLY A 58 -4.73 0.50 14.92
N MET A 59 -4.99 -0.75 15.28
CA MET A 59 -5.55 -1.75 14.35
C MET A 59 -6.99 -1.45 13.88
N HIS A 60 -7.75 -0.65 14.64
CA HIS A 60 -9.17 -0.39 14.40
C HIS A 60 -9.46 0.83 13.51
N LYS A 61 -8.60 1.86 13.58
CA LYS A 61 -8.85 3.20 13.03
C LYS A 61 -7.91 3.55 11.88
N ILE A 62 -7.97 2.77 10.82
CA ILE A 62 -7.06 2.91 9.68
C ILE A 62 -7.36 4.17 8.86
N PRO A 63 -6.33 4.79 8.27
CA PRO A 63 -6.50 5.82 7.25
C PRO A 63 -7.43 5.38 6.10
N SER A 64 -8.19 6.33 5.56
CA SER A 64 -9.12 6.02 4.46
C SER A 64 -8.43 5.86 3.09
N LYS A 65 -7.27 6.50 2.93
CA LYS A 65 -6.46 6.54 1.72
C LYS A 65 -4.98 6.53 2.13
N VAL A 66 -4.13 5.94 1.31
CA VAL A 66 -2.66 6.02 1.45
C VAL A 66 -2.12 6.47 0.11
N LYS A 67 -1.30 7.54 0.12
CA LYS A 67 -0.52 7.94 -1.05
C LYS A 67 0.80 7.19 -1.02
N VAL A 68 1.14 6.60 -2.14
CA VAL A 68 2.25 5.67 -2.26
C VAL A 68 3.03 6.01 -3.52
N LYS A 69 4.34 6.18 -3.39
CA LYS A 69 5.24 6.23 -4.52
C LYS A 69 5.70 4.81 -4.81
N ALA A 70 5.50 4.37 -6.05
CA ALA A 70 5.91 3.05 -6.45
C ALA A 70 6.85 3.14 -7.65
N ILE A 71 7.96 2.42 -7.55
CA ILE A 71 9.03 2.36 -8.55
C ILE A 71 9.05 0.93 -9.08
N LYS A 72 8.81 0.78 -10.39
CA LYS A 72 8.87 -0.54 -11.03
C LYS A 72 10.29 -0.82 -11.51
N ASN A 73 10.91 -1.86 -10.94
CA ASN A 73 12.16 -2.46 -11.41
C ASN A 73 11.87 -3.86 -11.94
N GLU A 74 11.74 -4.00 -13.26
CA GLU A 74 11.42 -5.25 -13.97
C GLU A 74 10.21 -6.01 -13.37
N ASN A 75 10.46 -6.91 -12.40
CA ASN A 75 9.45 -7.75 -11.75
C ASN A 75 9.21 -7.42 -10.25
N ILE A 76 9.87 -6.39 -9.71
CA ILE A 76 9.77 -5.96 -8.31
C ILE A 76 9.27 -4.51 -8.26
N ALA A 77 8.23 -4.25 -7.47
CA ALA A 77 7.82 -2.89 -7.14
C ALA A 77 8.33 -2.52 -5.74
N ASP A 78 9.21 -1.53 -5.67
CA ASP A 78 9.64 -0.89 -4.43
C ASP A 78 8.70 0.28 -4.11
N THR A 79 8.21 0.30 -2.88
CA THR A 79 7.05 1.09 -2.51
C THR A 79 7.37 1.95 -1.29
N THR A 80 7.47 3.27 -1.45
CA THR A 80 7.74 4.22 -0.35
C THR A 80 6.52 5.08 -0.04
N LEU A 81 6.37 5.47 1.24
CA LEU A 81 5.34 6.42 1.66
C LEU A 81 5.65 7.76 0.98
N PHE A 82 4.65 8.34 0.32
CA PHE A 82 4.77 9.70 -0.21
C PHE A 82 4.27 10.66 0.86
N GLU A 83 5.20 11.27 1.58
CA GLU A 83 4.95 12.47 2.37
C GLU A 83 4.98 13.65 1.37
N ASP A 84 3.88 14.39 1.26
CA ASP A 84 3.85 15.67 0.52
C ASP A 84 4.73 16.69 1.26
#